data_AF-A0A5B0NGZ8-F1
#
_entry.id   AF-A0A5B0NGZ8-F1
#
_cell.length_a   1.000
_cell.length_b   1.000
_cell.length_c   1.000
_cell.angle_alpha   90.00
_cell.angle_beta   90.00
_cell.angle_gamma   90.00
#
_symmetry.space_group_name_H-M   'P 1'
#
loop_
_entity.id
_entity.type
_entity.pdbx_description
1 polymer ?
#
loop_
_entity_poly.entity_id
_entity_poly.type
_entity_poly.pdbx_seq_one_letter_code
_entity_poly.pdbx_strand_id
1 'polypeptide(L)'
;MDEDEESESSSSVQETSPNCVVRALKELSDIHRFSQTHHFWRYDKHLCIDRVEWKRKTLNDLQTGLLPLIKPQISILLSSLDLTHLAIHACPHPELTIQIISVIKRTLHQTRSAVELLALREPLPAPSRDHHLGQHKCYRSLRLVRATKELIQEDLCYLFEACALLIWGDENNDHEDLDYEAHASERRQEVMTLAAESQNQVDELIEGSKLSDFDIIQHRWRLASDNLTEALQFLGEMTNRSYSITSRNNNNNNNQDGHQIFEDGLVEDEERNRSADHRERVNRLAKSFIPFVKLGRIFYDKLSKTTTNRPPFRLDTEMSSDELELLADRTSWIESSIDDLMGELSQLHKSSENLERRISWMRNEAVMPLCELDRILRDLSRHMIPVHTTTSTAYSITHAQSHFKTWFRPLKKQFWAACGNFLQTINICFGDLVGETSESESEEDEDEDEDEDQDQDENENDGQVEDDPIP
;
A
#
# COMPACT_ATOMS: atom_id res chain seq x y z
N MET A 1 -64.49 -43.44 12.47
CA MET A 1 -64.69 -44.87 12.66
C MET A 1 -64.42 -45.58 11.37
N ASP A 2 -63.21 -45.86 10.93
CA ASP A 2 -61.80 -45.54 11.28
C ASP A 2 -61.06 -46.31 10.15
N GLU A 3 -60.25 -45.64 9.34
CA GLU A 3 -58.78 -45.63 9.42
C GLU A 3 -58.12 -47.01 9.25
N ASP A 4 -57.35 -47.14 8.17
CA ASP A 4 -56.14 -47.95 7.99
C ASP A 4 -55.44 -47.34 6.75
N GLU A 5 -54.63 -46.29 6.91
CA GLU A 5 -53.16 -46.33 7.05
C GLU A 5 -52.45 -47.09 5.91
N GLU A 6 -52.28 -46.43 4.75
CA GLU A 6 -51.13 -46.66 3.89
C GLU A 6 -50.08 -45.56 4.15
N SER A 7 -49.05 -45.98 4.87
CA SER A 7 -47.82 -45.25 5.12
C SER A 7 -46.99 -45.15 3.84
N GLU A 8 -47.05 -44.01 3.14
CA GLU A 8 -45.98 -43.61 2.22
C GLU A 8 -44.95 -42.77 2.99
N SER A 9 -43.87 -43.44 3.39
CA SER A 9 -42.64 -42.79 3.82
C SER A 9 -41.98 -42.11 2.61
N SER A 10 -42.42 -40.88 2.30
CA SER A 10 -41.68 -39.98 1.41
C SER A 10 -40.45 -39.49 2.16
N SER A 11 -39.30 -40.13 1.89
CA SER A 11 -38.00 -39.54 2.21
C SER A 11 -37.86 -38.26 1.40
N SER A 12 -38.09 -37.10 2.03
CA SER A 12 -37.80 -35.81 1.42
C SER A 12 -36.29 -35.68 1.25
N VAL A 13 -35.77 -36.15 0.11
CA VAL A 13 -34.49 -35.68 -0.42
C VAL A 13 -34.74 -34.22 -0.75
N GLN A 14 -34.27 -33.32 0.12
CA GLN A 14 -34.25 -31.89 -0.20
C GLN A 14 -33.36 -31.73 -1.43
N GLU A 15 -33.97 -31.55 -2.60
CA GLU A 15 -33.25 -31.18 -3.82
C GLU A 15 -32.49 -29.87 -3.53
N THR A 16 -31.17 -29.90 -3.74
CA THR A 16 -30.32 -28.77 -3.39
C THR A 16 -30.38 -27.80 -4.56
N SER A 17 -31.10 -26.69 -4.40
CA SER A 17 -31.25 -25.67 -5.45
C SER A 17 -29.96 -24.85 -5.63
N PRO A 18 -29.69 -24.28 -6.82
CA PRO A 18 -28.66 -23.26 -7.04
C PRO A 18 -28.71 -22.09 -6.02
N ASN A 19 -29.90 -21.75 -5.50
CA ASN A 19 -30.04 -20.78 -4.41
C ASN A 19 -29.33 -21.20 -3.10
N CYS A 20 -29.22 -22.51 -2.82
CA CYS A 20 -28.44 -23.00 -1.69
C CYS A 20 -26.93 -22.78 -1.90
N VAL A 21 -26.45 -22.84 -3.15
CA VAL A 21 -25.05 -22.55 -3.51
C VAL A 21 -24.77 -21.06 -3.32
N VAL A 22 -25.66 -20.18 -3.78
CA VAL A 22 -25.58 -18.72 -3.57
C VAL A 22 -25.48 -18.41 -2.08
N ARG A 23 -26.34 -19.02 -1.25
CA ARG A 23 -26.29 -18.84 0.20
C ARG A 23 -24.97 -19.33 0.80
N ALA A 24 -24.48 -20.51 0.39
CA ALA A 24 -23.22 -21.06 0.88
C ALA A 24 -22.01 -20.18 0.54
N LEU A 25 -21.97 -19.60 -0.66
CA LEU A 25 -20.93 -18.64 -1.08
C LEU A 25 -21.00 -17.34 -0.28
N LYS A 26 -22.20 -16.78 -0.09
CA LYS A 26 -22.39 -15.57 0.74
C LYS A 26 -22.01 -15.81 2.20
N GLU A 27 -22.42 -16.93 2.79
CA GLU A 27 -22.01 -17.31 4.15
C GLU A 27 -20.49 -17.44 4.27
N LEU A 28 -19.82 -17.97 3.24
CA LEU A 28 -18.36 -18.06 3.22
C LEU A 28 -17.72 -16.66 3.22
N SER A 29 -18.18 -15.76 2.34
CA SER A 29 -17.72 -14.37 2.31
C SER A 29 -17.99 -13.64 3.62
N ASP A 30 -19.18 -13.79 4.19
CA ASP A 30 -19.58 -13.13 5.44
C ASP A 30 -18.69 -13.55 6.61
N ILE A 31 -18.47 -14.85 6.81
CA ILE A 31 -17.61 -15.36 7.89
C ILE A 31 -16.21 -14.72 7.85
N HIS A 32 -15.70 -14.48 6.65
CA HIS A 32 -14.38 -13.93 6.45
C HIS A 32 -14.36 -12.39 6.49
N ARG A 33 -15.38 -11.70 5.97
CA ARG A 33 -15.56 -10.24 6.07
C ARG A 33 -15.80 -9.77 7.51
N PHE A 34 -16.62 -10.48 8.30
CA PHE A 34 -16.93 -10.12 9.69
C PHE A 34 -15.77 -10.33 10.67
N SER A 35 -14.66 -10.96 10.26
CA SER A 35 -13.45 -11.02 11.08
C SER A 35 -12.69 -9.69 11.15
N GLN A 36 -13.39 -8.56 10.97
CA GLN A 36 -12.86 -7.24 11.26
C GLN A 36 -12.49 -7.17 12.74
N THR A 37 -11.20 -6.97 12.97
CA THR A 37 -10.63 -6.35 14.17
C THR A 37 -10.74 -7.21 15.46
N HIS A 38 -9.61 -7.75 15.92
CA HIS A 38 -9.07 -7.49 17.27
C HIS A 38 -8.09 -8.55 17.78
N HIS A 39 -8.07 -9.80 17.28
CA HIS A 39 -7.41 -10.88 18.02
C HIS A 39 -6.49 -11.81 17.20
N PHE A 40 -5.62 -11.26 16.36
CA PHE A 40 -4.38 -12.00 16.03
C PHE A 40 -3.42 -12.06 17.23
N TRP A 41 -3.67 -11.25 18.25
CA TRP A 41 -2.85 -11.14 19.46
C TRP A 41 -3.49 -11.92 20.59
N ARG A 42 -3.24 -13.24 20.64
CA ARG A 42 -3.51 -13.99 21.86
C ARG A 42 -2.21 -14.08 22.66
N TYR A 43 -2.20 -13.36 23.78
CA TYR A 43 -1.12 -13.42 24.77
C TYR A 43 -1.22 -14.75 25.53
N ASP A 44 -0.14 -15.52 25.56
CA ASP A 44 -0.05 -16.74 26.36
C ASP A 44 1.24 -16.73 27.18
N LYS A 45 1.10 -16.39 28.46
CA LYS A 45 2.20 -16.18 29.41
C LYS A 45 3.01 -17.44 29.75
N HIS A 46 2.67 -18.62 29.21
CA HIS A 46 3.28 -19.90 29.55
C HIS A 46 4.07 -20.59 28.42
N LEU A 47 4.41 -19.90 27.33
CA LEU A 47 5.15 -20.50 26.21
C LEU A 47 6.67 -20.68 26.50
N CYS A 48 7.20 -21.88 26.26
CA CYS A 48 8.61 -22.31 26.51
C CYS A 48 9.38 -22.59 25.19
N ILE A 49 10.71 -22.68 25.24
CA ILE A 49 11.66 -22.95 24.12
C ILE A 49 11.30 -24.16 23.23
N ASP A 50 10.60 -25.18 23.76
CA ASP A 50 10.08 -26.34 23.01
C ASP A 50 9.13 -25.94 21.85
N ARG A 51 8.79 -24.65 21.77
CA ARG A 51 7.79 -24.08 20.86
C ARG A 51 8.33 -23.49 19.54
N VAL A 52 9.64 -23.35 19.35
CA VAL A 52 10.19 -22.95 18.03
C VAL A 52 9.91 -24.04 16.99
N GLU A 53 9.98 -25.30 17.40
CA GLU A 53 9.77 -26.46 16.53
C GLU A 53 8.33 -26.57 16.01
N TRP A 54 7.31 -26.26 16.83
CA TRP A 54 5.94 -26.22 16.32
C TRP A 54 5.72 -25.01 15.40
N LYS A 55 6.28 -23.82 15.68
CA LYS A 55 6.16 -22.67 14.77
C LYS A 55 6.79 -23.00 13.42
N ARG A 56 7.94 -23.69 13.43
CA ARG A 56 8.59 -24.21 12.23
C ARG A 56 7.72 -25.20 11.48
N LYS A 57 7.11 -26.15 12.21
CA LYS A 57 6.18 -27.12 11.61
C LYS A 57 4.95 -26.43 11.02
N THR A 58 4.30 -25.52 11.74
CA THR A 58 3.14 -24.77 11.28
C THR A 58 3.45 -23.91 10.06
N LEU A 59 4.61 -23.24 10.04
CA LEU A 59 5.06 -22.49 8.87
C LEU A 59 5.27 -23.41 7.66
N ASN A 60 5.91 -24.57 7.87
CA ASN A 60 6.10 -25.55 6.82
C ASN A 60 4.76 -26.10 6.29
N ASP A 61 3.85 -26.50 7.18
CA ASP A 61 2.52 -27.02 6.81
C ASP A 61 1.71 -25.98 6.03
N LEU A 62 1.85 -24.69 6.38
CA LEU A 62 1.25 -23.58 5.65
C LEU A 62 1.85 -23.45 4.23
N GLN A 63 3.19 -23.45 4.13
CA GLN A 63 3.92 -23.26 2.87
C GLN A 63 3.79 -24.43 1.89
N THR A 64 3.75 -25.66 2.39
CA THR A 64 3.77 -26.87 1.55
C THR A 64 2.40 -27.53 1.39
N GLY A 65 1.44 -27.18 2.25
CA GLY A 65 0.12 -27.81 2.28
C GLY A 65 -1.01 -26.80 2.12
N LEU A 66 -1.26 -26.00 3.16
CA LEU A 66 -2.49 -25.21 3.26
C LEU A 66 -2.63 -24.15 2.16
N LEU A 67 -1.59 -23.35 1.89
CA LEU A 67 -1.64 -22.33 0.83
C LEU A 67 -1.69 -22.96 -0.57
N PRO A 68 -0.81 -23.93 -0.93
CA PRO A 68 -0.90 -24.57 -2.24
C PRO A 68 -2.25 -25.24 -2.53
N LEU A 69 -2.97 -25.71 -1.51
CA LEU A 69 -4.29 -26.34 -1.66
C LEU A 69 -5.38 -25.36 -2.11
N ILE A 70 -5.22 -24.06 -1.90
CA ILE A 70 -6.23 -23.05 -2.27
C ILE A 70 -6.37 -22.98 -3.80
N LYS A 71 -5.26 -22.99 -4.55
CA LYS A 71 -5.27 -22.90 -6.02
C LYS A 71 -6.09 -24.00 -6.72
N PRO A 72 -5.84 -25.31 -6.48
CA PRO A 72 -6.64 -26.36 -7.11
C PRO A 72 -8.08 -26.32 -6.61
N GLN A 73 -8.36 -25.87 -5.39
CA GLN A 73 -9.74 -25.72 -4.92
C GLN A 73 -10.49 -24.60 -5.65
N ILE A 74 -9.83 -23.48 -5.97
CA ILE A 74 -10.37 -22.45 -6.87
C ILE A 74 -10.67 -23.07 -8.24
N SER A 75 -9.71 -23.79 -8.84
CA SER A 75 -9.92 -24.44 -10.14
C SER A 75 -11.07 -25.44 -10.14
N ILE A 76 -11.23 -26.22 -9.06
CA ILE A 76 -12.33 -27.19 -8.90
C ILE A 76 -13.67 -26.46 -8.75
N LEU A 77 -13.71 -25.35 -8.00
CA LEU A 77 -14.92 -24.51 -7.91
C LEU A 77 -15.30 -23.97 -9.28
N LEU A 78 -14.36 -23.38 -10.01
CA LEU A 78 -14.63 -22.88 -11.37
C LEU A 78 -15.10 -23.99 -12.31
N SER A 79 -14.52 -25.18 -12.21
CA SER A 79 -14.90 -26.33 -13.05
C SER A 79 -16.29 -26.90 -12.70
N SER A 80 -16.81 -26.60 -11.51
CA SER A 80 -18.18 -26.96 -11.12
C SER A 80 -19.24 -25.97 -11.62
N LEU A 81 -18.80 -24.78 -12.06
CA LEU A 81 -19.64 -23.77 -12.68
C LEU A 81 -19.54 -23.90 -14.20
N ASP A 82 -20.64 -23.63 -14.91
CA ASP A 82 -20.58 -23.51 -16.36
C ASP A 82 -20.18 -22.08 -16.72
N LEU A 83 -18.90 -21.87 -17.00
CA LEU A 83 -18.36 -20.55 -17.37
C LEU A 83 -18.34 -20.34 -18.90
N THR A 84 -18.96 -21.23 -19.68
CA THR A 84 -19.03 -21.06 -21.13
C THR A 84 -20.05 -19.98 -21.51
N HIS A 85 -19.82 -19.30 -22.64
CA HIS A 85 -20.79 -18.33 -23.17
C HIS A 85 -22.14 -18.96 -23.56
N LEU A 86 -22.19 -20.28 -23.71
CA LEU A 86 -23.38 -21.04 -24.11
C LEU A 86 -24.06 -21.75 -22.93
N ALA A 87 -23.65 -21.45 -21.70
CA ALA A 87 -24.16 -22.08 -20.50
C ALA A 87 -25.67 -21.82 -20.32
N ILE A 88 -26.45 -22.89 -20.24
CA ILE A 88 -27.89 -22.84 -19.94
C ILE A 88 -28.11 -22.65 -18.42
N HIS A 89 -27.23 -23.23 -17.60
CA HIS A 89 -27.25 -23.10 -16.14
C HIS A 89 -25.85 -22.79 -15.63
N ALA A 90 -25.68 -21.69 -14.88
CA ALA A 90 -24.40 -21.30 -14.30
C ALA A 90 -23.88 -22.31 -13.26
N CYS A 91 -24.76 -23.07 -12.62
CA CYS A 91 -24.42 -24.10 -11.64
C CYS A 91 -25.16 -25.42 -11.93
N PRO A 92 -24.67 -26.25 -12.87
CA PRO A 92 -25.36 -27.47 -13.31
C PRO A 92 -25.45 -28.57 -12.24
N HIS A 93 -24.56 -28.56 -11.24
CA HIS A 93 -24.52 -29.58 -10.17
C HIS A 93 -24.42 -28.94 -8.76
N PRO A 94 -25.51 -28.34 -8.25
CA PRO A 94 -25.51 -27.62 -6.97
C PRO A 94 -24.99 -28.43 -5.77
N GLU A 95 -25.34 -29.72 -5.69
CA GLU A 95 -24.87 -30.63 -4.64
C GLU A 95 -23.34 -30.74 -4.61
N LEU A 96 -22.72 -30.90 -5.79
CA LEU A 96 -21.28 -31.01 -5.93
C LEU A 96 -20.61 -29.68 -5.59
N THR A 97 -21.16 -28.56 -6.06
CA THR A 97 -20.65 -27.22 -5.78
C THR A 97 -20.68 -26.92 -4.28
N ILE A 98 -21.74 -27.30 -3.56
CA ILE A 98 -21.82 -27.15 -2.09
C ILE A 98 -20.75 -28.00 -1.38
N GLN A 99 -20.50 -29.23 -1.83
CA GLN A 99 -19.43 -30.05 -1.28
C GLN A 99 -18.06 -29.38 -1.48
N ILE A 100 -17.80 -28.82 -2.67
CA ILE A 100 -16.56 -28.07 -2.96
C ILE A 100 -16.42 -26.85 -2.04
N ILE A 101 -17.48 -26.05 -1.89
CA ILE A 101 -17.49 -24.87 -0.98
C ILE A 101 -17.18 -25.29 0.47
N SER A 102 -17.71 -26.43 0.92
CA SER A 102 -17.44 -26.94 2.28
C SER A 102 -15.96 -27.32 2.49
N VAL A 103 -15.30 -27.85 1.45
CA VAL A 103 -13.87 -28.18 1.46
C VAL A 103 -13.04 -26.90 1.50
N ILE A 104 -13.41 -25.89 0.70
CA ILE A 104 -12.78 -24.56 0.70
C ILE A 104 -12.88 -23.93 2.09
N LYS A 105 -14.10 -23.86 2.65
CA LYS A 105 -14.36 -23.30 3.98
C LYS A 105 -13.44 -23.91 5.06
N ARG A 106 -13.32 -25.24 5.07
CA ARG A 106 -12.43 -25.95 6.01
C ARG A 106 -10.96 -25.60 5.79
N THR A 107 -10.53 -25.53 4.53
CA THR A 107 -9.14 -25.17 4.18
C THR A 107 -8.83 -23.74 4.62
N LEU A 108 -9.69 -22.77 4.29
CA LEU A 108 -9.51 -21.37 4.70
C LEU A 108 -9.49 -21.21 6.23
N HIS A 109 -10.36 -21.94 6.95
CA HIS A 109 -10.34 -21.97 8.40
C HIS A 109 -9.02 -22.53 8.96
N GLN A 110 -8.48 -23.61 8.37
CA GLN A 110 -7.21 -24.18 8.76
C GLN A 110 -6.03 -23.24 8.47
N THR A 111 -6.00 -22.63 7.27
CA THR A 111 -5.01 -21.61 6.87
C THR A 111 -5.01 -20.44 7.85
N ARG A 112 -6.19 -19.89 8.14
CA ARG A 112 -6.37 -18.81 9.11
C ARG A 112 -5.86 -19.21 10.50
N SER A 113 -6.28 -20.38 11.00
CA SER A 113 -5.87 -20.88 12.32
C SER A 113 -4.35 -21.06 12.40
N ALA A 114 -3.71 -21.61 11.36
CA ALA A 114 -2.26 -21.80 11.31
C ALA A 114 -1.51 -20.46 11.39
N VAL A 115 -2.00 -19.46 10.66
CA VAL A 115 -1.42 -18.11 10.62
C VAL A 115 -1.64 -17.35 11.93
N GLU A 116 -2.82 -17.46 12.54
CA GLU A 116 -3.09 -16.95 13.89
C GLU A 116 -2.16 -17.57 14.94
N LEU A 117 -1.90 -18.88 14.84
CA LEU A 117 -0.92 -19.54 15.70
C LEU A 117 0.48 -18.94 15.49
N LEU A 118 0.96 -18.77 14.25
CA LEU A 118 2.27 -18.16 13.99
C LEU A 118 2.38 -16.74 14.60
N ALA A 119 1.28 -15.98 14.58
CA ALA A 119 1.16 -14.63 15.13
C ALA A 119 1.21 -14.55 16.66
N LEU A 120 1.06 -15.67 17.38
CA LEU A 120 1.07 -15.69 18.85
C LEU A 120 2.36 -15.05 19.39
N ARG A 121 2.17 -13.94 20.13
CA ARG A 121 3.21 -13.10 20.70
C ARG A 121 3.46 -13.56 22.15
N GLU A 122 4.51 -14.37 22.30
CA GLU A 122 5.39 -14.43 23.49
C GLU A 122 4.83 -14.98 24.83
N PRO A 123 5.70 -15.51 25.73
CA PRO A 123 7.13 -15.19 25.91
C PRO A 123 8.10 -16.04 25.07
N LEU A 124 8.62 -15.41 24.02
CA LEU A 124 9.87 -15.70 23.30
C LEU A 124 10.58 -14.34 23.15
N PRO A 125 11.84 -14.21 22.70
CA PRO A 125 12.53 -12.92 22.77
C PRO A 125 11.69 -11.82 22.13
N ALA A 126 11.53 -10.70 22.86
CA ALA A 126 10.83 -9.51 22.42
C ALA A 126 11.16 -9.21 20.95
N PRO A 127 10.28 -8.57 20.16
CA PRO A 127 10.59 -8.23 18.76
C PRO A 127 11.84 -7.36 18.58
N SER A 128 12.33 -6.73 19.65
CA SER A 128 13.62 -6.02 19.72
C SER A 128 14.84 -6.90 19.98
N ARG A 129 14.64 -8.20 20.23
CA ARG A 129 15.66 -9.17 20.66
C ARG A 129 15.60 -10.49 19.86
N ASP A 130 14.80 -10.56 18.81
CA ASP A 130 14.59 -11.76 18.00
C ASP A 130 15.54 -11.90 16.79
N HIS A 131 16.67 -11.20 16.84
CA HIS A 131 17.71 -11.12 15.79
C HIS A 131 18.04 -12.47 15.13
N HIS A 132 18.17 -13.54 15.93
CA HIS A 132 18.61 -14.86 15.47
C HIS A 132 17.45 -15.82 15.15
N LEU A 133 16.19 -15.38 15.17
CA LEU A 133 15.04 -16.26 14.92
C LEU A 133 14.79 -16.55 13.43
N GLY A 134 15.53 -15.91 12.52
CA GLY A 134 15.44 -16.17 11.07
C GLY A 134 14.01 -16.07 10.54
N GLN A 135 13.48 -17.16 9.98
CA GLN A 135 12.10 -17.20 9.44
C GLN A 135 10.99 -17.05 10.49
N HIS A 136 11.33 -17.17 11.78
CA HIS A 136 10.38 -17.11 12.90
C HIS A 136 10.34 -15.75 13.61
N LYS A 137 11.04 -14.74 13.06
CA LYS A 137 10.93 -13.35 13.50
C LYS A 137 9.46 -12.90 13.53
N CYS A 138 9.11 -12.09 14.53
CA CYS A 138 7.77 -11.54 14.68
C CYS A 138 7.33 -10.78 13.42
N TYR A 139 8.20 -9.94 12.87
CA TYR A 139 8.00 -9.19 11.62
C TYR A 139 7.47 -10.07 10.48
N ARG A 140 8.08 -11.24 10.27
CA ARG A 140 7.71 -12.16 9.19
C ARG A 140 6.36 -12.82 9.43
N SER A 141 6.10 -13.23 10.67
CA SER A 141 4.82 -13.83 11.04
C SER A 141 3.68 -12.84 10.88
N LEU A 142 3.89 -11.57 11.28
CA LEU A 142 2.90 -10.52 11.11
C LEU A 142 2.63 -10.17 9.66
N ARG A 143 3.67 -10.09 8.84
CA ARG A 143 3.49 -9.90 7.40
C ARG A 143 2.70 -11.04 6.77
N LEU A 144 2.99 -12.30 7.12
CA LEU A 144 2.26 -13.46 6.64
C LEU A 144 0.78 -13.45 7.07
N VAL A 145 0.51 -12.96 8.29
CA VAL A 145 -0.86 -12.73 8.78
C VAL A 145 -1.60 -11.69 7.94
N ARG A 146 -0.98 -10.53 7.72
CA ARG A 146 -1.56 -9.47 6.89
C ARG A 146 -1.84 -9.96 5.46
N ALA A 147 -0.86 -10.58 4.82
CA ALA A 147 -1.00 -11.10 3.45
C ALA A 147 -2.06 -12.22 3.34
N THR A 148 -2.13 -13.13 4.31
CA THR A 148 -3.17 -14.19 4.31
C THR A 148 -4.56 -13.59 4.54
N LYS A 149 -4.65 -12.56 5.37
CA LYS A 149 -5.90 -11.84 5.60
C LYS A 149 -6.35 -11.14 4.32
N GLU A 150 -5.47 -10.42 3.64
CA GLU A 150 -5.75 -9.78 2.35
C GLU A 150 -6.25 -10.79 1.32
N LEU A 151 -5.52 -11.91 1.13
CA LEU A 151 -5.94 -13.00 0.24
C LEU A 151 -7.35 -13.52 0.55
N ILE A 152 -7.65 -13.79 1.83
CA ILE A 152 -8.93 -14.39 2.22
C ILE A 152 -10.07 -13.37 2.17
N GLN A 153 -9.84 -12.14 2.64
CA GLN A 153 -10.90 -11.15 2.84
C GLN A 153 -11.19 -10.30 1.61
N GLU A 154 -10.16 -10.00 0.83
CA GLU A 154 -10.31 -9.22 -0.39
C GLU A 154 -10.48 -10.22 -1.55
N ASP A 155 -9.42 -10.87 -2.00
CA ASP A 155 -9.43 -11.61 -3.28
C ASP A 155 -10.46 -12.75 -3.31
N LEU A 156 -10.42 -13.65 -2.33
CA LEU A 156 -11.30 -14.83 -2.31
C LEU A 156 -12.76 -14.47 -2.03
N CYS A 157 -13.03 -13.53 -1.13
CA CYS A 157 -14.40 -13.09 -0.86
C CYS A 157 -15.02 -12.40 -2.08
N TYR A 158 -14.27 -11.55 -2.79
CA TYR A 158 -14.73 -10.94 -4.03
C TYR A 158 -15.02 -12.00 -5.10
N LEU A 159 -14.14 -13.00 -5.25
CA LEU A 159 -14.39 -14.14 -6.13
C LEU A 159 -15.68 -14.89 -5.75
N PHE A 160 -15.89 -15.21 -4.47
CA PHE A 160 -17.09 -15.92 -4.03
C PHE A 160 -18.36 -15.09 -4.25
N GLU A 161 -18.29 -13.77 -4.04
CA GLU A 161 -19.40 -12.84 -4.33
C GLU A 161 -19.71 -12.79 -5.82
N ALA A 162 -18.69 -12.71 -6.68
CA ALA A 162 -18.86 -12.74 -8.13
C ALA A 162 -19.51 -14.04 -8.62
N CYS A 163 -19.08 -15.19 -8.08
CA CYS A 163 -19.69 -16.49 -8.33
C CYS A 163 -21.16 -16.54 -7.85
N ALA A 164 -21.45 -16.02 -6.65
CA ALA A 164 -22.80 -16.01 -6.09
C ALA A 164 -23.75 -15.15 -6.94
N LEU A 165 -23.27 -13.98 -7.39
CA LEU A 165 -24.02 -13.08 -8.24
C LEU A 165 -24.22 -13.64 -9.66
N LEU A 166 -23.25 -14.41 -10.20
CA LEU A 166 -23.42 -15.13 -11.47
C LEU A 166 -24.56 -16.14 -11.38
N ILE A 167 -24.54 -17.00 -10.35
CA ILE A 167 -25.59 -18.02 -10.15
C ILE A 167 -26.95 -17.36 -9.86
N TRP A 168 -26.97 -16.30 -9.05
CA TRP A 168 -28.19 -15.58 -8.75
C TRP A 168 -28.78 -14.88 -9.98
N GLY A 169 -27.95 -14.31 -10.85
CA GLY A 169 -28.39 -13.70 -12.10
C GLY A 169 -29.01 -14.72 -13.05
N ASP A 170 -28.46 -15.92 -13.08
CA ASP A 170 -28.94 -17.05 -13.90
C ASP A 170 -30.33 -17.55 -13.48
N GLU A 171 -30.60 -17.60 -12.17
CA GLU A 171 -31.88 -18.10 -11.65
C GLU A 171 -33.04 -17.10 -11.73
N ASN A 172 -32.75 -15.79 -11.83
CA ASN A 172 -33.76 -14.73 -11.63
C ASN A 172 -34.01 -13.84 -12.85
N ASN A 173 -33.29 -14.02 -13.95
CA ASN A 173 -33.46 -13.21 -15.16
C ASN A 173 -33.92 -14.06 -16.35
N ASP A 174 -34.63 -13.43 -17.28
CA ASP A 174 -35.08 -14.08 -18.51
C ASP A 174 -33.93 -14.23 -19.51
N HIS A 175 -33.63 -15.47 -19.90
CA HIS A 175 -32.54 -15.83 -20.82
C HIS A 175 -32.75 -15.37 -22.28
N GLU A 176 -33.89 -14.75 -22.60
CA GLU A 176 -34.20 -14.25 -23.95
C GLU A 176 -33.83 -12.76 -24.14
N ASP A 177 -33.34 -12.08 -23.10
CA ASP A 177 -32.90 -10.69 -23.17
C ASP A 177 -31.42 -10.58 -23.62
N LEU A 178 -31.17 -9.82 -24.68
CA LEU A 178 -29.81 -9.58 -25.22
C LEU A 178 -28.94 -8.77 -24.25
N ASP A 179 -29.55 -7.88 -23.45
CA ASP A 179 -28.82 -7.13 -22.42
C ASP A 179 -28.40 -8.08 -21.28
N TYR A 180 -29.21 -9.10 -20.99
CA TYR A 180 -28.86 -10.14 -20.01
C TYR A 180 -27.70 -11.03 -20.49
N GLU A 181 -27.67 -11.44 -21.75
CA GLU A 181 -26.57 -12.26 -22.29
C GLU A 181 -25.22 -11.52 -22.24
N ALA A 182 -25.21 -10.22 -22.57
CA ALA A 182 -24.02 -9.38 -22.49
C ALA A 182 -23.52 -9.26 -21.04
N HIS A 183 -24.42 -9.01 -20.08
CA HIS A 183 -24.07 -8.95 -18.66
C HIS A 183 -23.62 -10.30 -18.11
N ALA A 184 -24.28 -11.40 -18.47
CA ALA A 184 -23.87 -12.74 -18.04
C ALA A 184 -22.45 -13.09 -18.53
N SER A 185 -22.13 -12.72 -19.77
CA SER A 185 -20.78 -12.86 -20.35
C SER A 185 -19.74 -12.05 -19.59
N GLU A 186 -20.03 -10.77 -19.29
CA GLU A 186 -19.17 -9.89 -18.49
C GLU A 186 -18.91 -10.48 -17.09
N ARG A 187 -19.95 -11.00 -16.42
CA ARG A 187 -19.84 -11.64 -15.11
C ARG A 187 -18.99 -12.92 -15.14
N ARG A 188 -19.10 -13.74 -16.19
CA ARG A 188 -18.24 -14.93 -16.36
C ARG A 188 -16.78 -14.51 -16.53
N GLN A 189 -16.52 -13.45 -17.29
CA GLN A 189 -15.18 -12.91 -17.47
C GLN A 189 -14.62 -12.33 -16.16
N GLU A 190 -15.42 -11.61 -15.39
CA GLU A 190 -15.08 -11.10 -14.06
C GLU A 190 -14.66 -12.24 -13.12
N VAL A 191 -15.45 -13.32 -13.04
CA VAL A 191 -15.13 -14.52 -12.24
C VAL A 191 -13.78 -15.14 -12.66
N MET A 192 -13.52 -15.26 -13.97
CA MET A 192 -12.25 -15.79 -14.46
C MET A 192 -11.05 -14.90 -14.10
N THR A 193 -11.21 -13.58 -14.23
CA THR A 193 -10.17 -12.60 -13.88
C THR A 193 -9.86 -12.65 -12.38
N LEU A 194 -10.87 -12.54 -11.52
CA LEU A 194 -10.72 -12.59 -10.06
C LEU A 194 -10.09 -13.91 -9.58
N ALA A 195 -10.42 -15.02 -10.25
CA ALA A 195 -9.82 -16.30 -9.92
C ALA A 195 -8.35 -16.38 -10.31
N ALA A 196 -7.97 -15.85 -11.47
CA ALA A 196 -6.57 -15.77 -11.89
C ALA A 196 -5.76 -14.87 -10.94
N GLU A 197 -6.30 -13.71 -10.57
CA GLU A 197 -5.70 -12.80 -9.57
C GLU A 197 -5.53 -13.48 -8.22
N SER A 198 -6.58 -14.14 -7.70
CA SER A 198 -6.52 -14.91 -6.45
C SER A 198 -5.45 -16.01 -6.50
N GLN A 199 -5.32 -16.71 -7.63
CA GLN A 199 -4.31 -17.76 -7.80
C GLN A 199 -2.89 -17.20 -7.84
N ASN A 200 -2.68 -16.06 -8.50
CA ASN A 200 -1.40 -15.35 -8.51
C ASN A 200 -1.04 -14.87 -7.10
N GLN A 201 -2.00 -14.32 -6.35
CA GLN A 201 -1.77 -13.88 -4.98
C GLN A 201 -1.38 -15.04 -4.06
N VAL A 202 -1.96 -16.23 -4.25
CA VAL A 202 -1.52 -17.43 -3.51
C VAL A 202 -0.05 -17.75 -3.81
N ASP A 203 0.39 -17.66 -5.07
CA ASP A 203 1.78 -17.88 -5.44
C ASP A 203 2.70 -16.81 -4.83
N GLU A 204 2.35 -15.54 -4.93
CA GLU A 204 3.10 -14.42 -4.34
C GLU A 204 3.22 -14.56 -2.82
N LEU A 205 2.17 -15.02 -2.14
CA LEU A 205 2.20 -15.26 -0.71
C LEU A 205 3.13 -16.43 -0.37
N ILE A 206 3.08 -17.53 -1.12
CA ILE A 206 3.97 -18.69 -0.93
C ILE A 206 5.43 -18.27 -1.16
N GLU A 207 5.73 -17.59 -2.27
CA GLU A 207 7.07 -17.09 -2.58
C GLU A 207 7.55 -16.07 -1.54
N GLY A 208 6.70 -15.11 -1.22
CA GLY A 208 6.91 -14.04 -0.24
C GLY A 208 7.21 -14.55 1.16
N SER A 209 6.66 -15.72 1.54
CA SER A 209 6.94 -16.37 2.82
C SER A 209 8.36 -16.95 2.91
N LYS A 210 8.98 -17.26 1.76
CA LYS A 210 10.31 -17.87 1.65
C LYS A 210 11.45 -16.85 1.49
N LEU A 211 11.12 -15.59 1.19
CA LEU A 211 12.10 -14.52 0.98
C LEU A 211 12.97 -14.25 2.20
N SER A 212 14.21 -13.81 2.01
CA SER A 212 15.03 -13.29 3.12
C SER A 212 14.48 -11.95 3.64
N ASP A 213 14.82 -11.54 4.87
CA ASP A 213 14.35 -10.26 5.42
C ASP A 213 14.69 -9.08 4.50
N PHE A 214 15.85 -9.13 3.85
CA PHE A 214 16.23 -8.12 2.86
C PHE A 214 15.36 -8.19 1.61
N ASP A 215 15.13 -9.38 1.05
CA ASP A 215 14.32 -9.51 -0.16
C ASP A 215 12.85 -9.11 0.09
N ILE A 216 12.34 -9.28 1.32
CA ILE A 216 11.02 -8.77 1.74
C ILE A 216 10.97 -7.24 1.65
N ILE A 217 11.95 -6.56 2.24
CA ILE A 217 12.02 -5.10 2.22
C ILE A 217 12.23 -4.59 0.78
N GLN A 218 13.09 -5.26 0.00
CA GLN A 218 13.29 -4.92 -1.41
C GLN A 218 12.03 -5.13 -2.25
N HIS A 219 11.20 -6.10 -1.93
CA HIS A 219 9.92 -6.27 -2.62
C HIS A 219 8.99 -5.07 -2.36
N ARG A 220 8.89 -4.58 -1.11
CA ARG A 220 8.14 -3.33 -0.82
C ARG A 220 8.67 -2.13 -1.59
N TRP A 221 10.00 -2.00 -1.70
CA TRP A 221 10.60 -0.91 -2.47
C TRP A 221 10.30 -1.02 -3.98
N ARG A 222 10.22 -2.23 -4.54
CA ARG A 222 9.81 -2.41 -5.95
C ARG A 222 8.36 -1.97 -6.16
N LEU A 223 7.45 -2.38 -5.29
CA LEU A 223 6.05 -1.93 -5.34
C LEU A 223 5.96 -0.40 -5.27
N ALA A 224 6.70 0.25 -4.37
CA ALA A 224 6.77 1.71 -4.32
C ALA A 224 7.33 2.32 -5.62
N SER A 225 8.31 1.67 -6.28
CA SER A 225 8.81 2.13 -7.58
C SER A 225 7.78 1.99 -8.70
N ASP A 226 7.00 0.91 -8.68
CA ASP A 226 5.93 0.65 -9.64
C ASP A 226 4.78 1.67 -9.46
N ASN A 227 4.33 1.91 -8.23
CA ASN A 227 3.35 2.95 -7.90
C ASN A 227 3.80 4.34 -8.40
N LEU A 228 5.06 4.70 -8.16
CA LEU A 228 5.62 5.97 -8.64
C LEU A 228 5.77 6.01 -10.16
N THR A 229 5.87 4.86 -10.83
CA THR A 229 5.84 4.78 -12.30
C THR A 229 4.45 5.07 -12.82
N GLU A 230 3.41 4.54 -12.19
CA GLU A 230 2.01 4.84 -12.51
C GLU A 230 1.69 6.33 -12.27
N ALA A 231 2.13 6.89 -11.14
CA ALA A 231 1.99 8.32 -10.85
C ALA A 231 2.64 9.21 -11.93
N LEU A 232 3.78 8.80 -12.48
CA LEU A 232 4.43 9.50 -13.60
C LEU A 232 3.63 9.41 -14.90
N GLN A 233 2.98 8.29 -15.18
CA GLN A 233 2.11 8.15 -16.34
C GLN A 233 0.91 9.09 -16.20
N PHE A 234 0.27 9.10 -15.03
CA PHE A 234 -0.84 9.98 -14.73
C PHE A 234 -0.47 11.47 -14.83
N LEU A 235 0.68 11.88 -14.29
CA LEU A 235 1.20 13.25 -14.48
C LEU A 235 1.44 13.57 -15.96
N GLY A 236 1.93 12.59 -16.73
CA GLY A 236 2.08 12.71 -18.18
C GLY A 236 0.75 13.00 -18.86
N GLU A 237 -0.29 12.24 -18.52
CA GLU A 237 -1.65 12.42 -19.03
C GLU A 237 -2.26 13.77 -18.64
N MET A 238 -2.12 14.18 -17.37
CA MET A 238 -2.58 15.48 -16.87
C MET A 238 -1.91 16.66 -17.58
N THR A 239 -0.61 16.55 -17.82
CA THR A 239 0.18 17.66 -18.39
C THR A 239 0.05 17.72 -19.92
N ASN A 240 -0.30 16.60 -20.55
CA ASN A 240 -0.64 16.53 -21.96
C ASN A 240 -2.03 17.13 -22.22
N ARG A 241 -2.13 17.98 -23.25
CA ARG A 241 -3.34 18.75 -23.62
C ARG A 241 -4.60 17.90 -23.91
N SER A 242 -4.49 16.57 -23.94
CA SER A 242 -5.51 15.65 -24.46
C SER A 242 -6.64 15.31 -23.48
N TYR A 243 -6.48 15.49 -22.17
CA TYR A 243 -7.51 15.08 -21.20
C TYR A 243 -8.70 16.05 -21.07
N SER A 244 -8.64 17.24 -21.69
CA SER A 244 -9.69 18.28 -21.54
C SER A 244 -10.69 18.34 -22.70
N ILE A 245 -10.52 17.55 -23.77
CA ILE A 245 -11.43 17.58 -24.93
C ILE A 245 -12.53 16.50 -24.83
N THR A 246 -12.26 15.36 -24.20
CA THR A 246 -13.21 14.21 -24.24
C THR A 246 -14.36 14.33 -23.24
N SER A 247 -14.17 14.95 -22.07
CA SER A 247 -15.25 15.09 -21.07
C SER A 247 -16.24 16.23 -21.39
N ARG A 248 -15.82 17.23 -22.19
CA ARG A 248 -16.67 18.41 -22.49
C ARG A 248 -17.60 18.22 -23.69
N ASN A 249 -17.39 17.20 -24.52
CA ASN A 249 -18.22 16.94 -25.70
C ASN A 249 -19.49 16.11 -25.44
N ASN A 250 -19.66 15.51 -24.24
CA ASN A 250 -20.86 14.72 -23.94
C ASN A 250 -22.03 15.52 -23.34
N ASN A 251 -21.84 16.80 -22.96
CA ASN A 251 -22.89 17.58 -22.27
C ASN A 251 -23.46 18.76 -23.06
N ASN A 252 -23.02 19.01 -24.30
CA ASN A 252 -23.58 20.10 -25.11
C ASN A 252 -24.48 19.57 -26.23
N ASN A 253 -25.61 18.98 -25.82
CA ASN A 253 -26.82 18.95 -26.63
C ASN A 253 -27.99 19.19 -25.68
N ASN A 254 -28.42 20.46 -25.56
CA ASN A 254 -29.81 20.84 -25.83
C ASN A 254 -30.08 22.32 -25.48
N ASN A 255 -30.71 22.99 -26.44
CA ASN A 255 -31.56 24.16 -26.36
C ASN A 255 -30.90 25.55 -26.34
N GLN A 256 -30.70 26.06 -27.57
CA GLN A 256 -30.90 27.49 -27.87
C GLN A 256 -32.39 27.82 -27.78
N ASP A 257 -32.74 28.90 -27.09
CA ASP A 257 -33.84 29.79 -27.49
C ASP A 257 -33.75 31.17 -26.79
N GLY A 258 -33.65 32.22 -27.61
CA GLY A 258 -34.38 33.49 -27.45
C GLY A 258 -34.07 34.51 -26.34
N HIS A 259 -33.35 35.58 -26.74
CA HIS A 259 -33.49 37.00 -26.36
C HIS A 259 -32.84 37.62 -25.09
N GLN A 260 -31.80 38.44 -25.37
CA GLN A 260 -31.30 39.69 -24.72
C GLN A 260 -30.92 39.63 -23.22
N ILE A 261 -29.66 39.88 -22.84
CA ILE A 261 -29.13 41.21 -22.44
C ILE A 261 -27.59 41.23 -22.56
N PHE A 262 -27.04 42.36 -23.05
CA PHE A 262 -25.63 42.62 -23.40
C PHE A 262 -24.64 42.77 -22.22
N GLU A 263 -24.83 42.04 -21.12
CA GLU A 263 -23.95 42.09 -19.93
C GLU A 263 -23.39 40.70 -19.52
N ASP A 264 -23.97 39.63 -20.07
CA ASP A 264 -23.64 38.23 -19.72
C ASP A 264 -22.33 37.73 -20.36
N GLY A 265 -21.99 38.26 -21.55
CA GLY A 265 -20.78 37.85 -22.28
C GLY A 265 -19.47 38.19 -21.57
N LEU A 266 -19.44 39.27 -20.76
CA LEU A 266 -18.25 39.64 -19.98
C LEU A 266 -18.03 38.70 -18.79
N VAL A 267 -19.10 38.28 -18.11
CA VAL A 267 -19.02 37.37 -16.97
C VAL A 267 -18.65 35.96 -17.43
N GLU A 268 -19.21 35.50 -18.54
CA GLU A 268 -18.84 34.22 -19.16
C GLU A 268 -17.38 34.20 -19.65
N ASP A 269 -16.90 35.27 -20.28
CA ASP A 269 -15.53 35.38 -20.74
C ASP A 269 -14.52 35.48 -19.58
N GLU A 270 -14.86 36.20 -18.51
CA GLU A 270 -14.06 36.25 -17.30
C GLU A 270 -13.99 34.89 -16.58
N GLU A 271 -15.11 34.18 -16.44
CA GLU A 271 -15.14 32.87 -15.79
C GLU A 271 -14.39 31.82 -16.61
N ARG A 272 -14.52 31.88 -17.95
CA ARG A 272 -13.76 31.04 -18.87
C ARG A 272 -12.27 31.34 -18.80
N ASN A 273 -11.87 32.61 -18.65
CA ASN A 273 -10.48 33.02 -18.47
C ASN A 273 -9.93 32.58 -17.10
N ARG A 274 -10.70 32.73 -16.01
CA ARG A 274 -10.32 32.23 -14.67
C ARG A 274 -10.11 30.72 -14.67
N SER A 275 -11.01 29.96 -15.30
CA SER A 275 -10.89 28.50 -15.44
C SER A 275 -9.67 28.10 -16.29
N ALA A 276 -9.40 28.83 -17.38
CA ALA A 276 -8.22 28.59 -18.22
C ALA A 276 -6.91 28.90 -17.48
N ASP A 277 -6.86 30.01 -16.73
CA ASP A 277 -5.72 30.42 -15.92
C ASP A 277 -5.46 29.43 -14.77
N HIS A 278 -6.50 29.01 -14.04
CA HIS A 278 -6.40 27.97 -13.01
C HIS A 278 -5.82 26.67 -13.60
N ARG A 279 -6.33 26.21 -14.74
CA ARG A 279 -5.83 25.00 -15.40
C ARG A 279 -4.36 25.13 -15.82
N GLU A 280 -3.93 26.30 -16.29
CA GLU A 280 -2.53 26.55 -16.63
C GLU A 280 -1.64 26.56 -15.38
N ARG A 281 -2.06 27.21 -14.29
CA ARG A 281 -1.38 27.19 -12.99
C ARG A 281 -1.21 25.76 -12.47
N VAL A 282 -2.27 24.95 -12.50
CA VAL A 282 -2.23 23.53 -12.10
C VAL A 282 -1.34 22.70 -13.03
N ASN A 283 -1.37 22.95 -14.35
CA ASN A 283 -0.50 22.23 -15.30
C ASN A 283 0.99 22.55 -15.06
N ARG A 284 1.33 23.81 -14.79
CA ARG A 284 2.68 24.22 -14.40
C ARG A 284 3.12 23.55 -13.10
N LEU A 285 2.24 23.52 -12.09
CA LEU A 285 2.50 22.82 -10.84
C LEU A 285 2.77 21.33 -11.06
N ALA A 286 1.92 20.64 -11.83
CA ALA A 286 2.09 19.24 -12.18
C ALA A 286 3.43 18.96 -12.89
N LYS A 287 3.82 19.81 -13.85
CA LYS A 287 5.13 19.71 -14.53
C LYS A 287 6.30 19.84 -13.57
N SER A 288 6.21 20.73 -12.59
CA SER A 288 7.25 20.92 -11.57
C SER A 288 7.35 19.76 -10.57
N PHE A 289 6.29 18.95 -10.44
CA PHE A 289 6.27 17.79 -9.56
C PHE A 289 6.93 16.54 -10.17
N ILE A 290 6.92 16.41 -11.51
CA ILE A 290 7.50 15.25 -12.22
C ILE A 290 8.93 14.88 -11.75
N PRO A 291 9.89 15.83 -11.61
CA PRO A 291 11.22 15.50 -11.14
C PRO A 291 11.22 14.90 -9.72
N PHE A 292 10.33 15.34 -8.85
CA PHE A 292 10.22 14.85 -7.48
C PHE A 292 9.79 13.38 -7.44
N VAL A 293 8.73 13.04 -8.17
CA VAL A 293 8.25 11.66 -8.32
C VAL A 293 9.32 10.76 -8.95
N LYS A 294 10.03 11.24 -9.99
CA LYS A 294 11.15 10.52 -10.61
C LYS A 294 12.26 10.21 -9.62
N LEU A 295 12.59 11.13 -8.73
CA LEU A 295 13.64 10.96 -7.74
C LEU A 295 13.24 9.96 -6.64
N GLY A 296 11.97 9.95 -6.23
CA GLY A 296 11.40 8.90 -5.38
C GLY A 296 11.55 7.52 -6.03
N ARG A 297 11.17 7.40 -7.32
CA ARG A 297 11.35 6.14 -8.07
C ARG A 297 12.81 5.69 -8.13
N ILE A 298 13.72 6.61 -8.48
CA ILE A 298 15.17 6.34 -8.53
C ILE A 298 15.71 5.91 -7.15
N PHE A 299 15.19 6.49 -6.06
CA PHE A 299 15.56 6.10 -4.70
C PHE A 299 15.26 4.62 -4.45
N TYR A 300 14.04 4.17 -4.74
CA TYR A 300 13.64 2.77 -4.55
C TYR A 300 14.33 1.81 -5.53
N ASP A 301 14.51 2.23 -6.79
CA ASP A 301 15.24 1.45 -7.80
C ASP A 301 16.71 1.21 -7.41
N LYS A 302 17.35 2.21 -6.78
CA LYS A 302 18.72 2.09 -6.27
C LYS A 302 18.82 1.11 -5.09
N LEU A 303 17.79 1.03 -4.26
CA LEU A 303 17.76 0.15 -3.09
C LEU A 303 17.34 -1.29 -3.45
N SER A 304 16.56 -1.44 -4.51
CA SER A 304 16.06 -2.72 -5.00
C SER A 304 17.06 -3.40 -5.93
N LYS A 305 17.14 -4.74 -5.92
CA LYS A 305 17.82 -5.47 -7.00
C LYS A 305 16.95 -5.34 -8.25
N THR A 306 17.40 -4.58 -9.23
CA THR A 306 16.85 -4.56 -10.59
C THR A 306 17.70 -5.45 -11.50
N THR A 307 17.15 -5.84 -12.65
CA THR A 307 17.85 -6.65 -13.67
C THR A 307 19.14 -6.01 -14.18
N THR A 308 19.27 -4.69 -14.04
CA THR A 308 20.40 -3.89 -14.57
C THR A 308 21.32 -3.34 -13.49
N ASN A 309 20.87 -3.20 -12.24
CA ASN A 309 21.67 -2.66 -11.14
C ASN A 309 21.48 -3.48 -9.87
N ARG A 310 22.53 -4.24 -9.51
CA ARG A 310 22.62 -4.86 -8.19
C ARG A 310 23.20 -3.84 -7.21
N PRO A 311 22.53 -3.53 -6.09
CA PRO A 311 23.11 -2.63 -5.09
C PRO A 311 24.44 -3.22 -4.59
N PRO A 312 25.48 -2.39 -4.38
CA PRO A 312 26.76 -2.84 -3.81
C PRO A 312 26.67 -3.09 -2.30
N PHE A 313 25.45 -3.10 -1.75
CA PHE A 313 25.15 -3.32 -0.34
C PHE A 313 24.12 -4.44 -0.16
N ARG A 314 24.12 -5.04 1.03
CA ARG A 314 23.10 -5.96 1.55
C ARG A 314 22.67 -5.46 2.92
N LEU A 315 21.44 -5.79 3.30
CA LEU A 315 20.99 -5.56 4.68
C LEU A 315 21.72 -6.52 5.62
N ASP A 316 22.05 -6.00 6.81
CA ASP A 316 22.54 -6.78 7.93
C ASP A 316 21.56 -7.91 8.26
N THR A 317 22.08 -9.12 8.37
CA THR A 317 21.30 -10.32 8.67
C THR A 317 20.86 -10.37 10.13
N GLU A 318 21.45 -9.55 11.01
CA GLU A 318 21.18 -9.54 12.45
C GLU A 318 20.14 -8.50 12.90
N MET A 319 19.38 -7.87 12.00
CA MET A 319 18.30 -6.97 12.42
C MET A 319 17.18 -7.70 13.16
N SER A 320 16.70 -7.10 14.25
CA SER A 320 15.48 -7.53 14.96
C SER A 320 14.22 -7.18 14.18
N SER A 321 13.08 -7.77 14.57
CA SER A 321 11.77 -7.45 14.00
C SER A 321 11.39 -5.97 14.13
N ASP A 322 11.68 -5.36 15.29
CA ASP A 322 11.40 -3.93 15.49
C ASP A 322 12.23 -3.05 14.56
N GLU A 323 13.51 -3.39 14.34
CA GLU A 323 14.35 -2.67 13.39
C GLU A 323 13.89 -2.87 11.94
N LEU A 324 13.40 -4.07 11.59
CA LEU A 324 12.86 -4.36 10.25
C LEU A 324 11.54 -3.62 9.98
N GLU A 325 10.59 -3.62 10.93
CA GLU A 325 9.33 -2.86 10.81
C GLU A 325 9.64 -1.36 10.73
N LEU A 326 10.48 -0.85 11.62
CA LEU A 326 10.89 0.57 11.62
C LEU A 326 11.54 0.98 10.30
N LEU A 327 12.45 0.15 9.77
CA LEU A 327 13.10 0.45 8.50
C LEU A 327 12.08 0.44 7.36
N ALA A 328 11.20 -0.55 7.32
CA ALA A 328 10.20 -0.68 6.27
C ALA A 328 9.23 0.51 6.29
N ASP A 329 8.72 0.90 7.46
CA ASP A 329 7.80 2.02 7.64
C ASP A 329 8.44 3.37 7.33
N ARG A 330 9.69 3.58 7.77
CA ARG A 330 10.43 4.81 7.41
C ARG A 330 10.62 4.90 5.90
N THR A 331 10.94 3.79 5.24
CA THR A 331 11.15 3.81 3.79
C THR A 331 9.87 3.97 2.99
N SER A 332 8.69 3.57 3.48
CA SER A 332 7.43 3.79 2.74
C SER A 332 6.99 5.25 2.75
N TRP A 333 7.43 6.03 3.74
CA TRP A 333 7.01 7.40 3.94
C TRP A 333 7.22 8.30 2.71
N ILE A 334 8.30 8.12 1.95
CA ILE A 334 8.56 8.91 0.72
C ILE A 334 7.49 8.68 -0.34
N GLU A 335 7.11 7.41 -0.59
CA GLU A 335 6.08 7.07 -1.56
C GLU A 335 4.71 7.57 -1.10
N SER A 336 4.35 7.38 0.17
CA SER A 336 3.07 7.86 0.71
C SER A 336 2.93 9.38 0.63
N SER A 337 3.98 10.15 0.97
CA SER A 337 3.94 11.61 0.86
C SER A 337 3.84 12.09 -0.60
N ILE A 338 4.49 11.37 -1.55
CA ILE A 338 4.31 11.64 -2.98
C ILE A 338 2.87 11.34 -3.41
N ASP A 339 2.29 10.23 -2.96
CA ASP A 339 0.91 9.85 -3.25
C ASP A 339 -0.09 10.87 -2.70
N ASP A 340 0.09 11.34 -1.45
CA ASP A 340 -0.77 12.38 -0.87
C ASP A 340 -0.70 13.69 -1.68
N LEU A 341 0.51 14.10 -2.09
CA LEU A 341 0.71 15.26 -2.98
C LEU A 341 0.09 15.05 -4.36
N MET A 342 0.15 13.83 -4.91
CA MET A 342 -0.53 13.45 -6.16
C MET A 342 -2.05 13.54 -6.02
N GLY A 343 -2.59 13.06 -4.91
CA GLY A 343 -4.01 13.16 -4.57
C GLY A 343 -4.48 14.60 -4.56
N GLU A 344 -3.74 15.48 -3.89
CA GLU A 344 -4.08 16.91 -3.90
C GLU A 344 -3.89 17.56 -5.28
N LEU A 345 -2.83 17.25 -6.01
CA LEU A 345 -2.68 17.77 -7.37
C LEU A 345 -3.85 17.33 -8.28
N SER A 346 -4.34 16.10 -8.10
CA SER A 346 -5.48 15.55 -8.84
C SER A 346 -6.78 16.28 -8.54
N GLN A 347 -7.07 16.61 -7.27
CA GLN A 347 -8.30 17.37 -6.98
C GLN A 347 -8.16 18.84 -7.42
N LEU A 348 -6.95 19.43 -7.39
CA LEU A 348 -6.71 20.79 -7.93
C LEU A 348 -7.00 20.85 -9.43
N HIS A 349 -6.70 19.77 -10.14
CA HIS A 349 -7.00 19.65 -11.56
C HIS A 349 -8.50 19.55 -11.85
N LYS A 350 -9.27 18.95 -10.94
CA LYS A 350 -10.72 18.74 -11.08
C LYS A 350 -11.54 19.98 -10.67
N SER A 351 -11.11 20.70 -9.63
CA SER A 351 -11.86 21.81 -9.05
C SER A 351 -10.95 22.87 -8.41
N SER A 352 -11.43 24.11 -8.35
CA SER A 352 -10.82 25.23 -7.60
C SER A 352 -11.33 25.34 -6.16
N GLU A 353 -12.17 24.41 -5.69
CA GLU A 353 -12.67 24.40 -4.31
C GLU A 353 -11.55 24.25 -3.27
N ASN A 354 -11.68 25.00 -2.17
CA ASN A 354 -10.74 24.98 -1.03
C ASN A 354 -9.27 25.27 -1.43
N LEU A 355 -9.05 26.01 -2.51
CA LEU A 355 -7.73 26.23 -3.12
C LEU A 355 -6.65 26.64 -2.11
N GLU A 356 -6.91 27.65 -1.29
CA GLU A 356 -5.95 28.16 -0.29
C GLU A 356 -5.51 27.08 0.70
N ARG A 357 -6.46 26.37 1.31
CA ARG A 357 -6.20 25.28 2.26
C ARG A 357 -5.32 24.20 1.63
N ARG A 358 -5.62 23.85 0.37
CA ARG A 358 -4.95 22.76 -0.35
C ARG A 358 -3.54 23.15 -0.76
N ILE A 359 -3.35 24.38 -1.23
CA ILE A 359 -2.02 24.94 -1.51
C ILE A 359 -1.17 25.03 -0.24
N SER A 360 -1.75 25.51 0.87
CA SER A 360 -1.06 25.56 2.16
C SER A 360 -0.62 24.17 2.64
N TRP A 361 -1.52 23.19 2.56
CA TRP A 361 -1.18 21.80 2.88
C TRP A 361 -0.06 21.25 1.97
N MET A 362 -0.15 21.45 0.66
CA MET A 362 0.87 20.97 -0.29
C MET A 362 2.25 21.59 -0.05
N ARG A 363 2.32 22.87 0.36
CA ARG A 363 3.58 23.52 0.74
C ARG A 363 4.22 22.81 1.93
N ASN A 364 3.44 22.54 2.97
CA ASN A 364 3.93 21.87 4.17
C ASN A 364 4.35 20.43 3.86
N GLU A 365 3.52 19.70 3.12
CA GLU A 365 3.78 18.30 2.80
C GLU A 365 5.00 18.13 1.89
N ALA A 366 5.23 19.02 0.92
CA ALA A 366 6.38 18.91 0.00
C ALA A 366 7.75 18.96 0.69
N VAL A 367 7.85 19.56 1.88
CA VAL A 367 9.10 19.65 2.66
C VAL A 367 9.35 18.36 3.45
N MET A 368 8.30 17.64 3.83
CA MET A 368 8.38 16.49 4.72
C MET A 368 9.24 15.34 4.17
N PRO A 369 9.21 14.99 2.86
CA PRO A 369 10.13 14.01 2.27
C PRO A 369 11.61 14.35 2.42
N LEU A 370 11.99 15.62 2.48
CA LEU A 370 13.38 16.02 2.66
C LEU A 370 13.88 15.73 4.08
N CYS A 371 13.05 16.03 5.07
CA CYS A 371 13.32 15.75 6.47
C CYS A 371 13.46 14.24 6.72
N GLU A 372 12.55 13.45 6.13
CA GLU A 372 12.56 12.01 6.29
C GLU A 372 13.66 11.33 5.49
N LEU A 373 14.00 11.81 4.28
CA LEU A 373 15.09 11.24 3.49
C LEU A 373 16.42 11.21 4.27
N ASP A 374 16.71 12.23 5.07
CA ASP A 374 17.92 12.26 5.90
C ASP A 374 17.88 11.29 7.09
N ARG A 375 16.69 11.03 7.64
CA ARG A 375 16.50 10.01 8.68
C ARG A 375 16.65 8.61 8.07
N ILE A 376 15.95 8.35 6.96
CA ILE A 376 15.97 7.10 6.22
C ILE A 376 17.39 6.74 5.77
N LEU A 377 18.12 7.66 5.12
CA LEU A 377 19.49 7.39 4.67
C LEU A 377 20.44 7.11 5.83
N ARG A 378 20.22 7.74 6.99
CA ARG A 378 21.01 7.48 8.20
C ARG A 378 20.75 6.09 8.73
N ASP A 379 19.50 5.66 8.82
CA ASP A 379 19.15 4.31 9.30
C ASP A 379 19.64 3.24 8.34
N LEU A 380 19.36 3.41 7.04
CA LEU A 380 19.90 2.52 6.00
C LEU A 380 21.43 2.43 6.11
N SER A 381 22.14 3.54 6.32
CA SER A 381 23.61 3.48 6.45
C SER A 381 24.07 2.63 7.63
N ARG A 382 23.30 2.53 8.72
CA ARG A 382 23.65 1.69 9.88
C ARG A 382 23.47 0.20 9.61
N HIS A 383 22.51 -0.15 8.76
CA HIS A 383 22.14 -1.55 8.48
C HIS A 383 22.61 -2.06 7.11
N MET A 384 23.20 -1.21 6.26
CA MET A 384 23.69 -1.59 4.94
C MET A 384 25.18 -1.94 4.95
N ILE A 385 25.48 -3.20 4.65
CA ILE A 385 26.83 -3.77 4.62
C ILE A 385 27.27 -3.97 3.16
N PRO A 386 28.50 -3.59 2.76
CA PRO A 386 29.03 -3.83 1.42
C PRO A 386 29.03 -5.32 1.07
N VAL A 387 28.72 -5.67 -0.18
CA VAL A 387 28.62 -7.07 -0.64
C VAL A 387 29.94 -7.85 -0.49
N HIS A 388 31.09 -7.16 -0.44
CA HIS A 388 32.43 -7.78 -0.42
C HIS A 388 33.11 -7.82 0.95
N THR A 389 32.48 -7.32 2.01
CA THR A 389 33.08 -7.32 3.36
C THR A 389 32.57 -8.53 4.15
N THR A 390 33.40 -9.57 4.27
CA THR A 390 33.11 -10.78 5.06
C THR A 390 33.50 -10.66 6.54
N THR A 391 34.10 -9.54 6.97
CA THR A 391 34.59 -9.37 8.35
C THR A 391 34.00 -8.09 8.97
N SER A 392 33.11 -8.26 9.95
CA SER A 392 32.51 -7.16 10.71
C SER A 392 33.50 -6.67 11.78
N THR A 393 34.37 -5.73 11.41
CA THR A 393 35.17 -4.95 12.37
C THR A 393 34.65 -3.52 12.43
N ALA A 394 34.82 -2.83 13.55
CA ALA A 394 34.37 -1.44 13.70
C ALA A 394 34.89 -0.52 12.58
N TYR A 395 36.14 -0.71 12.15
CA TYR A 395 36.75 -0.01 11.01
C TYR A 395 36.01 -0.26 9.69
N SER A 396 35.60 -1.50 9.43
CA SER A 396 34.85 -1.88 8.22
C SER A 396 33.43 -1.30 8.19
N ILE A 397 32.78 -1.17 9.36
CA ILE A 397 31.42 -0.59 9.48
C ILE A 397 31.44 0.93 9.21
N THR A 398 32.41 1.66 9.77
CA THR A 398 32.55 3.09 9.49
C THR A 398 32.84 3.36 8.01
N HIS A 399 33.68 2.54 7.39
CA HIS A 399 33.97 2.63 5.96
C HIS A 399 32.72 2.32 5.09
N ALA A 400 31.95 1.29 5.46
CA ALA A 400 30.68 0.95 4.83
C ALA A 400 29.66 2.10 4.87
N GLN A 401 29.48 2.72 6.03
CA GLN A 401 28.61 3.88 6.22
C GLN A 401 29.03 5.06 5.35
N SER A 402 30.34 5.34 5.29
CA SER A 402 30.89 6.41 4.44
C SER A 402 30.62 6.14 2.96
N HIS A 403 30.82 4.90 2.50
CA HIS A 403 30.54 4.50 1.13
C HIS A 403 29.05 4.63 0.78
N PHE A 404 28.15 4.17 1.68
CA PHE A 404 26.70 4.31 1.49
C PHE A 404 26.26 5.78 1.38
N LYS A 405 26.72 6.64 2.29
CA LYS A 405 26.41 8.08 2.27
C LYS A 405 26.90 8.74 0.99
N THR A 406 28.11 8.39 0.54
CA THR A 406 28.68 8.91 -0.71
C THR A 406 27.85 8.51 -1.92
N TRP A 407 27.33 7.28 -1.94
CA TRP A 407 26.51 6.76 -3.03
C TRP A 407 25.15 7.48 -3.20
N PHE A 408 24.53 7.90 -2.10
CA PHE A 408 23.25 8.61 -2.11
C PHE A 408 23.36 10.14 -2.13
N ARG A 409 24.55 10.71 -1.92
CA ARG A 409 24.77 12.17 -1.91
C ARG A 409 24.26 12.88 -3.18
N PRO A 410 24.51 12.39 -4.42
CA PRO A 410 23.99 13.04 -5.61
C PRO A 410 22.46 13.05 -5.67
N LEU A 411 21.84 11.92 -5.30
CA LEU A 411 20.38 11.79 -5.29
C LEU A 411 19.76 12.75 -4.28
N LYS A 412 20.31 12.81 -3.06
CA LYS A 412 19.88 13.77 -2.04
C LYS A 412 19.90 15.19 -2.61
N LYS A 413 21.02 15.65 -3.17
CA LYS A 413 21.12 17.01 -3.75
C LYS A 413 20.05 17.29 -4.81
N GLN A 414 19.75 16.31 -5.66
CA GLN A 414 18.70 16.44 -6.67
C GLN A 414 17.30 16.51 -6.05
N PHE A 415 17.03 15.75 -4.99
CA PHE A 415 15.77 15.78 -4.24
C PHE A 415 15.49 17.16 -3.64
N TRP A 416 16.51 17.76 -3.02
CA TRP A 416 16.44 19.13 -2.49
C TRP A 416 16.15 20.16 -3.60
N ALA A 417 16.84 20.07 -4.74
CA ALA A 417 16.61 20.98 -5.86
C ALA A 417 15.21 20.82 -6.46
N ALA A 418 14.72 19.59 -6.60
CA ALA A 418 13.37 19.32 -7.12
C ALA A 418 12.27 19.86 -6.19
N CYS A 419 12.40 19.65 -4.87
CA CYS A 419 11.49 20.20 -3.88
C CYS A 419 11.48 21.74 -3.93
N GLY A 420 12.66 22.38 -3.94
CA GLY A 420 12.76 23.84 -4.05
C GLY A 420 12.08 24.39 -5.32
N ASN A 421 12.27 23.73 -6.46
CA ASN A 421 11.59 24.11 -7.71
C ASN A 421 10.07 23.93 -7.64
N PHE A 422 9.60 22.87 -6.98
CA PHE A 422 8.18 22.62 -6.77
C PHE A 422 7.54 23.70 -5.87
N LEU A 423 8.15 24.00 -4.72
CA LEU A 423 7.71 25.06 -3.81
C LEU A 423 7.72 26.44 -4.49
N GLN A 424 8.77 26.75 -5.24
CA GLN A 424 8.84 27.99 -6.02
C GLN A 424 7.71 28.06 -7.04
N THR A 425 7.36 26.94 -7.69
CA THR A 425 6.24 26.89 -8.62
C THR A 425 4.91 27.09 -7.91
N ILE A 426 4.71 26.51 -6.72
CA ILE A 426 3.53 26.80 -5.89
C ILE A 426 3.42 28.29 -5.62
N ASN A 427 4.52 28.95 -5.23
CA ASN A 427 4.54 30.38 -4.95
C ASN A 427 4.24 31.22 -6.20
N ILE A 428 4.81 30.89 -7.35
CA ILE A 428 4.54 31.62 -8.60
C ILE A 428 3.10 31.41 -9.08
N CYS A 429 2.54 30.21 -8.91
CA CYS A 429 1.21 29.87 -9.42
C CYS A 429 0.08 30.28 -8.46
N PHE A 430 0.31 30.29 -7.15
CA PHE A 430 -0.72 30.45 -6.13
C PHE A 430 -0.29 31.35 -4.95
N GLY A 431 0.83 32.07 -5.06
CA GLY A 431 1.34 32.97 -4.02
C GLY A 431 0.35 34.06 -3.62
N ASP A 432 -0.32 34.66 -4.61
CA ASP A 432 -1.30 35.73 -4.40
C ASP A 432 -2.54 35.30 -3.58
N LEU A 433 -2.75 33.99 -3.40
CA LEU A 433 -3.90 33.40 -2.72
C LEU A 433 -3.64 33.07 -1.25
N VAL A 434 -2.37 33.10 -0.83
CA VAL A 434 -1.96 32.86 0.55
C VAL A 434 -1.32 34.15 1.02
N GLY A 435 -2.12 35.01 1.65
CA GLY A 435 -1.67 36.31 2.16
C GLY A 435 -0.34 36.16 2.91
N GLU A 436 0.58 37.08 2.64
CA GLU A 436 1.89 37.17 3.26
C GLU A 436 1.76 37.02 4.79
N THR A 437 2.11 35.85 5.29
CA THR A 437 2.39 35.68 6.71
C THR A 437 3.85 36.02 6.90
N SER A 438 4.08 37.31 7.19
CA SER A 438 5.16 37.87 8.00
C SER A 438 6.62 37.58 7.61
N GLU A 439 7.21 38.52 6.86
CA GLU A 439 8.59 39.01 6.97
C GLU A 439 8.48 40.52 6.65
N SER A 440 9.03 41.53 7.32
CA SER A 440 10.19 41.64 8.19
C SER A 440 10.21 43.08 8.77
N GLU A 441 10.19 43.26 10.09
CA GLU A 441 10.80 44.44 10.70
C GLU A 441 12.29 44.11 10.92
N SER A 442 13.10 44.45 9.92
CA SER A 442 14.54 44.61 10.07
C SER A 442 14.81 46.11 9.94
N GLU A 443 14.78 46.82 11.07
CA GLU A 443 15.39 48.14 11.15
C GLU A 443 16.90 47.92 11.32
N GLU A 444 17.61 48.39 10.29
CA GLU A 444 19.04 48.64 10.27
C GLU A 444 19.36 49.72 11.29
N ASP A 445 20.31 49.47 12.19
CA ASP A 445 21.11 50.51 12.85
C ASP A 445 22.53 49.94 12.99
N GLU A 446 23.36 50.19 11.98
CA GLU A 446 24.81 50.23 12.11
C GLU A 446 25.19 51.71 12.30
N ASP A 447 25.92 52.03 13.37
CA ASP A 447 26.86 53.16 13.42
C ASP A 447 27.88 52.95 14.56
N GLU A 448 29.09 52.56 14.13
CA GLU A 448 30.45 53.06 14.48
C GLU A 448 30.89 53.28 15.95
N ASP A 449 31.84 52.41 16.36
CA ASP A 449 33.23 52.68 16.78
C ASP A 449 33.63 53.49 18.04
N GLU A 450 34.65 52.91 18.70
CA GLU A 450 35.78 53.51 19.46
C GLU A 450 35.55 54.14 20.86
N ASP A 451 36.00 53.46 21.93
CA ASP A 451 37.33 53.68 22.53
C ASP A 451 37.52 53.14 23.98
N GLU A 452 38.71 52.57 24.16
CA GLU A 452 39.65 52.62 25.30
C GLU A 452 39.25 52.27 26.76
N ASP A 453 40.02 51.30 27.27
CA ASP A 453 40.83 51.36 28.50
C ASP A 453 40.35 50.81 29.86
N GLN A 454 41.17 49.86 30.30
CA GLN A 454 41.80 49.71 31.62
C GLN A 454 41.08 48.95 32.76
N ASP A 455 41.70 47.79 33.04
CA ASP A 455 42.32 47.41 34.32
C ASP A 455 41.51 46.82 35.48
N GLN A 456 42.11 45.73 36.00
CA GLN A 456 42.15 45.28 37.41
C GLN A 456 40.87 44.59 37.94
N ASP A 457 40.88 43.46 38.65
CA ASP A 457 41.94 42.77 39.38
C ASP A 457 41.58 41.29 39.62
N GLU A 458 42.65 40.53 39.72
CA GLU A 458 42.94 39.29 40.44
C GLU A 458 41.94 38.75 41.50
N ASN A 459 41.74 37.42 41.45
CA ASN A 459 42.10 36.45 42.51
C ASN A 459 41.70 35.04 42.01
N GLU A 460 42.62 34.14 41.66
CA GLU A 460 43.33 33.22 42.59
C GLU A 460 42.35 32.64 43.64
N ASN A 461 42.17 31.33 43.85
CA ASN A 461 43.11 30.24 43.79
C ASN A 461 42.40 28.91 44.12
N ASP A 462 43.01 27.78 43.75
CA ASP A 462 43.05 26.44 44.39
C ASP A 462 41.78 25.79 44.97
N GLY A 463 41.53 24.48 44.80
CA GLY A 463 42.38 23.41 44.31
C GLY A 463 41.82 22.04 44.75
N GLN A 464 42.38 20.99 44.13
CA GLN A 464 42.41 19.56 44.53
C GLN A 464 41.08 18.77 44.40
N VAL A 465 40.92 17.82 43.47
CA VAL A 465 41.62 16.52 43.28
C VAL A 465 41.54 15.63 44.52
N GLU A 466 40.76 14.55 44.44
CA GLU A 466 41.21 13.19 44.76
C GLU A 466 40.22 12.12 44.26
N ASP A 467 40.76 11.21 43.45
CA ASP A 467 40.24 9.88 43.07
C ASP A 467 39.98 9.04 44.34
N ASP A 468 39.02 8.12 44.44
CA ASP A 468 38.93 6.74 43.88
C ASP A 468 38.11 5.91 44.94
N PRO A 469 37.86 4.58 44.84
CA PRO A 469 37.22 3.80 43.79
C PRO A 469 36.03 2.94 44.35
N ILE A 470 35.45 2.15 43.43
CA ILE A 470 34.34 1.17 43.50
C ILE A 470 34.56 0.08 44.59
N PRO A 471 33.49 -0.51 45.19
CA PRO A 471 32.87 -1.76 44.68
C PRO A 471 31.42 -1.63 44.17
#